data_AF-A0A345XYW9-F1
#
_entry.id   AF-A0A345XYW9-F1
#
_cell.length_a   1.000
_cell.length_b   1.000
_cell.length_c   1.000
_cell.angle_alpha   90.00
_cell.angle_beta   90.00
_cell.angle_gamma   90.00
#
_symmetry.space_group_name_H-M   'P 1'
#
loop_
_entity.id
_entity.type
_entity.pdbx_description
1 polymer ?
#
loop_
_entity_poly.entity_id
_entity_poly.type
_entity_poly.pdbx_seq_one_letter_code
_entity_poly.pdbx_strand_id
1 'polypeptide(L)'
;MTSDPKDCFDADCRLKVSGPTTIRLDAEKFHYPALNVVEVGRDSLRYQVDYPQGGGAEQILGPGGSGSFGFRSQPPVEVKLESVKGGTALLALTPGKSG
;
A
#
# COMPACT_ATOMS: atom_id res chain seq x y z
N MET A 1 -12.40 -10.94 -5.18
CA MET A 1 -12.69 -10.92 -3.73
C MET A 1 -11.87 -9.79 -3.13
N THR A 2 -12.41 -9.09 -2.13
CA THR A 2 -11.72 -7.99 -1.43
C THR A 2 -11.38 -8.48 -0.03
N SER A 3 -10.14 -8.30 0.40
CA SER A 3 -9.64 -8.74 1.72
C SER A 3 -9.85 -7.67 2.79
N ASP A 4 -9.78 -8.05 4.06
CA ASP A 4 -9.64 -7.10 5.18
C ASP A 4 -8.18 -6.60 5.20
N PRO A 5 -7.91 -5.31 5.49
CA PRO A 5 -6.54 -4.80 5.65
C PRO A 5 -5.63 -5.65 6.56
N LYS A 6 -6.20 -6.34 7.56
CA LYS A 6 -5.44 -7.24 8.43
C LYS A 6 -4.95 -8.53 7.74
N ASP A 7 -5.58 -8.91 6.63
CA ASP A 7 -5.30 -10.13 5.88
C ASP A 7 -4.24 -9.90 4.79
N CYS A 8 -3.73 -8.67 4.63
CA CYS A 8 -2.72 -8.30 3.63
C CYS A 8 -1.27 -8.42 4.10
N PHE A 9 -1.02 -9.26 5.10
CA PHE A 9 0.29 -9.36 5.76
C PHE A 9 1.43 -9.73 4.80
N ASP A 10 1.15 -10.59 3.81
CA ASP A 10 2.12 -11.04 2.81
C ASP A 10 2.21 -10.13 1.56
N ALA A 11 1.53 -8.98 1.60
CA ALA A 11 1.41 -8.00 0.52
C ALA A 11 0.80 -8.54 -0.78
N ASP A 12 0.06 -9.65 -0.77
CA ASP A 12 -0.65 -10.19 -1.95
C ASP A 12 -2.16 -10.10 -1.75
N CYS A 13 -2.73 -8.92 -2.02
CA CYS A 13 -4.13 -8.70 -1.74
C CYS A 13 -4.76 -7.54 -2.53
N ARG A 14 -6.10 -7.50 -2.49
CA ARG A 14 -6.90 -6.36 -2.96
C ARG A 14 -7.81 -5.86 -1.85
N LEU A 15 -7.74 -4.56 -1.58
CA LEU A 15 -8.43 -3.89 -0.49
C LEU A 15 -9.36 -2.80 -0.99
N LYS A 16 -10.54 -2.70 -0.38
CA LYS A 16 -11.38 -1.51 -0.50
C LYS A 16 -11.14 -0.65 0.73
N VAL A 17 -10.74 0.59 0.52
CA VAL A 17 -10.51 1.56 1.58
C VAL A 17 -11.33 2.81 1.31
N SER A 18 -12.07 3.27 2.31
CA SER A 18 -12.95 4.45 2.21
C SER A 18 -12.48 5.63 3.07
N GLY A 19 -11.27 5.54 3.61
CA GLY A 19 -10.69 6.54 4.50
C GLY A 19 -9.33 6.11 5.03
N PRO A 20 -8.79 6.82 6.03
CA PRO A 20 -7.52 6.50 6.64
C PRO A 20 -7.49 5.07 7.20
N THR A 21 -6.45 4.30 6.88
CA THR A 21 -6.32 2.92 7.35
C THR A 21 -4.87 2.47 7.37
N THR A 22 -4.53 1.58 8.31
CA THR A 22 -3.21 0.95 8.37
C THR A 22 -3.30 -0.48 7.87
N ILE A 23 -2.50 -0.80 6.85
CA ILE A 23 -2.34 -2.14 6.30
C ILE A 23 -1.06 -2.71 6.89
N ARG A 24 -1.17 -3.76 7.70
CA ARG A 24 0.00 -4.40 8.33
C ARG A 24 0.69 -5.31 7.31
N LEU A 25 2.01 -5.31 7.35
CA LEU A 25 2.87 -6.08 6.44
C LEU A 25 3.85 -6.92 7.25
N ASP A 26 4.36 -7.96 6.62
CA ASP A 26 5.46 -8.77 7.13
C ASP A 26 6.77 -8.00 7.07
N ALA A 27 7.16 -7.39 8.20
CA ALA A 27 8.41 -6.63 8.31
C ALA A 27 9.66 -7.50 8.11
N GLU A 28 9.60 -8.80 8.43
CA GLU A 28 10.73 -9.72 8.23
C GLU A 28 10.94 -9.99 6.73
N LYS A 29 9.85 -10.02 5.96
CA LYS A 29 9.89 -10.20 4.50
C LYS A 29 10.18 -8.91 3.75
N PHE A 30 9.57 -7.79 4.14
CA PHE A 30 9.54 -6.56 3.34
C PHE A 30 10.33 -5.39 3.93
N HIS A 31 10.87 -5.49 5.14
CA HIS A 31 11.45 -4.38 5.94
C HIS A 31 10.42 -3.44 6.57
N TYR A 32 9.31 -3.20 5.87
CA TYR A 32 8.29 -2.25 6.28
C TYR A 32 7.21 -2.96 7.08
N PRO A 33 6.88 -2.52 8.31
CA PRO A 33 5.85 -3.16 9.13
C PRO A 33 4.43 -2.80 8.69
N ALA A 34 4.26 -1.70 7.94
CA ALA A 34 2.94 -1.24 7.52
C ALA A 34 3.00 -0.28 6.33
N LEU A 35 1.86 -0.18 5.64
CA LEU A 35 1.50 0.93 4.76
C LEU A 35 0.31 1.67 5.37
N ASN A 36 0.38 2.99 5.43
CA ASN A 36 -0.67 3.85 5.97
C ASN A 36 -1.39 4.56 4.83
N VAL A 37 -2.65 4.22 4.57
CA VAL A 37 -3.54 5.06 3.77
C VAL A 37 -3.89 6.26 4.62
N VAL A 38 -3.50 7.45 4.16
CA VAL A 38 -3.68 8.72 4.88
C VAL A 38 -5.00 9.36 4.48
N GLU A 39 -5.34 9.30 3.19
CA GLU A 39 -6.55 9.93 2.65
C GLU A 39 -7.05 9.18 1.41
N VAL A 40 -8.37 9.09 1.28
CA VAL A 40 -9.04 8.67 0.05
C VAL A 40 -9.83 9.87 -0.48
N GLY A 41 -9.30 10.49 -1.53
CA GLY A 41 -9.92 11.61 -2.21
C GLY A 41 -11.01 11.17 -3.19
N ARG A 42 -11.51 12.12 -3.98
CA ARG A 42 -12.53 11.85 -5.00
C ARG A 42 -12.01 10.95 -6.13
N ASP A 43 -10.75 11.12 -6.50
CA ASP A 43 -10.07 10.49 -7.62
C ASP A 43 -8.64 10.04 -7.29
N SER A 44 -8.23 10.18 -6.03
CA SER A 44 -6.86 9.88 -5.61
C SER A 44 -6.82 9.15 -4.28
N LEU A 45 -5.69 8.49 -4.02
CA LEU A 45 -5.36 7.88 -2.74
C LEU A 45 -3.98 8.36 -2.32
N ARG A 46 -3.87 8.88 -1.10
CA ARG A 46 -2.61 9.26 -0.47
C ARG A 46 -2.21 8.17 0.51
N TYR A 47 -0.98 7.69 0.42
CA TYR A 47 -0.40 6.76 1.39
C TYR A 47 1.00 7.16 1.81
N GLN A 48 1.39 6.67 2.98
CA GLN A 48 2.69 6.85 3.58
C GLN A 48 3.25 5.50 4.04
N VAL A 49 4.56 5.35 3.92
CA VAL A 49 5.34 4.27 4.54
C VAL A 49 6.44 4.90 5.40
N ASP A 50 6.61 4.38 6.60
CA ASP A 50 7.65 4.85 7.52
C ASP A 50 8.90 3.96 7.39
N TYR A 51 10.07 4.58 7.28
CA TYR A 51 11.33 3.85 7.24
C TYR A 51 11.71 3.39 8.65
N PRO A 52 12.13 2.12 8.86
CA PRO A 52 12.53 1.63 10.18
C PRO A 52 13.66 2.45 10.84
N GLN A 53 14.49 3.11 10.03
CA GLN A 53 15.65 3.90 10.48
C GLN A 53 15.34 5.40 10.68
N GLY A 54 14.06 5.77 10.57
CA GLY A 54 13.59 7.16 10.65
C GLY A 54 13.29 7.78 9.28
N GLY A 55 12.31 8.68 9.27
CA GLY A 55 11.75 9.26 8.05
C GLY A 55 10.67 8.39 7.41
N GLY A 56 10.28 8.73 6.19
CA GLY A 56 9.28 7.98 5.43
C GLY A 56 9.17 8.47 4.01
N ALA A 57 8.37 7.78 3.22
CA ALA A 57 7.93 8.23 1.91
C ALA A 57 6.41 8.40 1.91
N GLU A 58 5.97 9.42 1.20
CA GLU A 58 4.58 9.66 0.91
C GLU A 58 4.37 9.64 -0.59
N GLN A 59 3.24 9.10 -1.02
CA GLN A 59 2.83 9.03 -2.41
C GLN A 59 1.34 9.35 -2.56
N ILE A 60 1.00 9.94 -3.70
CA ILE A 60 -0.37 10.19 -4.12
C ILE A 60 -0.57 9.46 -5.45
N LEU A 61 -1.53 8.52 -5.48
CA LEU A 61 -1.90 7.77 -6.66
C LEU A 61 -3.21 8.32 -7.22
N GLY A 62 -3.23 8.62 -8.53
CA GLY A 62 -4.47 8.82 -9.30
C GLY A 62 -5.00 7.50 -9.87
N PRO A 63 -6.17 7.49 -10.54
CA PRO A 63 -6.81 6.27 -11.01
C PRO A 63 -5.92 5.52 -12.01
N GLY A 64 -5.68 4.23 -11.77
CA GLY A 64 -4.76 3.41 -12.56
C GLY A 64 -3.28 3.62 -12.24
N GLY A 65 -2.95 4.58 -11.37
CA GLY A 65 -1.60 4.87 -10.93
C GLY A 65 -1.02 3.78 -10.03
N SER A 66 0.30 3.68 -10.04
CA SER A 66 1.05 2.72 -9.23
C SER A 66 2.33 3.34 -8.69
N GLY A 67 2.79 2.82 -7.56
CA GLY A 67 4.10 3.09 -7.01
C GLY A 67 4.67 1.82 -6.39
N SER A 68 5.90 1.89 -5.90
CA SER A 68 6.49 0.82 -5.12
C SER A 68 7.36 1.39 -4.02
N PHE A 69 7.50 0.62 -2.95
CA PHE A 69 8.45 0.88 -1.88
C PHE A 69 9.12 -0.44 -1.51
N GLY A 70 10.37 -0.37 -1.10
CA GLY A 70 11.16 -1.58 -0.87
C GLY A 70 12.53 -1.25 -0.31
N PHE A 71 13.22 -2.28 0.14
CA PHE A 71 14.58 -2.19 0.61
C PHE A 71 15.45 -3.10 -0.27
N ARG A 72 16.69 -2.69 -0.58
CA ARG A 72 17.49 -3.36 -1.63
C ARG A 72 17.68 -4.86 -1.43
N SER A 73 17.73 -5.33 -0.19
CA SER A 73 17.96 -6.74 0.16
C SER A 73 16.68 -7.57 0.28
N GLN A 74 15.50 -7.00 0.03
CA GLN A 74 14.21 -7.63 0.22
C GLN A 74 13.28 -7.35 -0.98
N PRO A 75 12.26 -8.19 -1.23
CA PRO A 75 11.25 -7.90 -2.23
C PRO A 75 10.60 -6.53 -1.96
N PRO A 76 10.41 -5.68 -2.99
CA PRO A 76 9.59 -4.48 -2.83
C PRO A 76 8.10 -4.86 -2.74
N VAL A 77 7.30 -3.94 -2.25
CA VAL A 77 5.83 -3.99 -2.34
C VAL A 77 5.40 -3.03 -3.44
N GLU A 78 4.71 -3.56 -4.44
CA GLU A 78 4.04 -2.77 -5.47
C GLU A 78 2.65 -2.39 -4.99
N VAL A 79 2.28 -1.13 -5.21
CA VAL A 79 0.99 -0.55 -4.82
C VAL A 79 0.30 -0.02 -6.07
N LYS A 80 -0.92 -0.45 -6.34
CA LYS A 80 -1.69 0.00 -7.49
C LYS A 80 -3.08 0.47 -7.07
N LEU A 81 -3.45 1.68 -7.47
CA LEU A 81 -4.82 2.17 -7.34
C LEU A 81 -5.63 1.70 -8.55
N GLU A 82 -6.38 0.61 -8.38
CA GLU A 82 -7.19 0.03 -9.46
C GLU A 82 -8.39 0.92 -9.82
N SER A 83 -9.05 1.53 -8.83
CA SER A 83 -10.14 2.47 -9.07
C SER A 83 -10.46 3.32 -7.83
N VAL A 84 -11.15 4.46 -8.03
CA VAL A 84 -11.81 5.22 -6.97
C VAL A 84 -13.26 5.48 -7.40
N LYS A 85 -14.22 5.11 -6.56
CA LYS A 85 -15.64 5.35 -6.82
C LYS A 85 -16.36 5.69 -5.52
N GLY A 86 -17.04 6.85 -5.50
CA GLY A 86 -17.84 7.27 -4.35
C GLY A 86 -17.04 7.38 -3.05
N GLY A 87 -15.80 7.86 -3.11
CA GLY A 87 -14.92 7.97 -1.93
C GLY A 87 -14.36 6.63 -1.43
N THR A 88 -14.53 5.54 -2.19
CA THR A 88 -13.91 4.25 -1.92
C THR A 88 -12.86 3.95 -2.99
N ALA A 89 -11.63 3.71 -2.57
CA ALA A 89 -10.53 3.25 -3.41
C ALA A 89 -10.42 1.72 -3.38
N LEU A 90 -10.16 1.12 -4.54
CA LEU A 90 -9.72 -0.26 -4.67
C LEU A 90 -8.20 -0.27 -4.87
N LEU A 91 -7.48 -0.74 -3.87
CA LEU A 91 -6.02 -0.82 -3.83
C LEU A 91 -5.58 -2.27 -4.02
N ALA A 92 -4.59 -2.51 -4.87
CA ALA A 92 -3.90 -3.79 -4.96
C ALA A 92 -2.48 -3.63 -4.40
N LEU A 93 -2.10 -4.55 -3.51
CA LEU A 93 -0.72 -4.74 -3.10
C LEU A 93 -0.23 -6.04 -3.73
N THR A 94 0.98 -6.01 -4.29
CA THR A 94 1.62 -7.19 -4.87
C THR A 94 3.08 -7.25 -4.41
N PRO A 95 3.58 -8.40 -3.94
CA PRO A 95 5.01 -8.55 -3.69
C PRO A 95 5.77 -8.54 -5.03
N GLY A 96 6.75 -7.67 -5.15
CA GLY A 96 7.68 -7.67 -6.28
C GLY A 96 8.69 -8.82 -6.19
N LYS A 97 9.56 -8.94 -7.20
CA LYS A 97 10.69 -9.88 -7.15
C LYS A 97 11.89 -9.19 -6.52
N SER A 98 12.59 -9.89 -5.62
CA SER A 98 13.91 -9.44 -5.14
C SER A 98 14.87 -9.30 -6.32
N GLY A 99 15.63 -8.21 -6.36
CA GLY A 99 16.72 -7.99 -7.33
C GLY A 99 18.03 -8.63 -6.88
#